data_AF-A0A2D4IIJ2-F1
#
_entry.id   AF-A0A2D4IIJ2-F1
#
_cell.length_a   1.000
_cell.length_b   1.000
_cell.length_c   1.000
_cell.angle_alpha   90.00
_cell.angle_beta   90.00
_cell.angle_gamma   90.00
#
_symmetry.space_group_name_H-M   'P 1'
#
loop_
_entity.id
_entity.type
_entity.pdbx_description
1 polymer ?
#
loop_
_entity_poly.entity_id
_entity_poly.type
_entity_poly.pdbx_seq_one_letter_code
_entity_poly.pdbx_strand_id
1 'polypeptide(L)'
;INKDDDVICTTEYSRIVPLENGEIVVSLVNGRPGAMNFSYSPLLRNFTKATNIRLRFLRTNTLLGHLMGKALRDPTVTRRYYYSIKDISIGGRCVCHGHADVCDAKDPKDPYRLQ
;
A
#
# COMPACT_ATOMS: atom_id res chain seq x y z
N ILE A 1 -0.56 -6.05 -16.75
CA ILE A 1 -0.88 -4.60 -16.69
C ILE A 1 -0.68 -4.06 -18.09
N ASN A 2 -1.70 -3.45 -18.69
CA ASN A 2 -1.66 -3.06 -20.10
C ASN A 2 -1.41 -1.56 -20.26
N LYS A 3 -1.80 -0.74 -19.29
CA LYS A 3 -1.54 0.71 -19.23
C LYS A 3 -0.89 1.12 -17.91
N ASP A 4 -0.19 2.25 -17.93
CA ASP A 4 0.54 2.76 -16.77
C ASP A 4 -0.35 3.21 -15.60
N ASP A 5 -1.63 3.46 -15.83
CA ASP A 5 -2.61 3.91 -14.84
C ASP A 5 -3.62 2.82 -14.45
N ASP A 6 -3.47 1.59 -14.97
CA ASP A 6 -4.38 0.50 -14.67
C ASP A 6 -4.44 0.21 -13.16
N VAL A 7 -5.66 0.03 -12.66
CA VAL A 7 -5.94 -0.47 -11.31
C VAL A 7 -5.95 -1.99 -11.34
N ILE A 8 -5.25 -2.61 -10.40
CA ILE A 8 -5.13 -4.07 -10.30
C ILE A 8 -5.84 -4.60 -9.06
N CYS A 9 -6.33 -5.83 -9.16
CA CYS A 9 -6.82 -6.61 -8.03
C CYS A 9 -6.02 -7.92 -8.00
N THR A 10 -5.33 -8.19 -6.90
CA THR A 10 -4.53 -9.42 -6.71
C THR A 10 -4.99 -10.17 -5.47
N THR A 11 -4.91 -11.49 -5.53
CA THR A 11 -5.21 -12.40 -4.40
C THR A 11 -3.94 -12.90 -3.70
N GLU A 12 -2.75 -12.54 -4.21
CA GLU A 12 -1.45 -12.99 -3.73
C GLU A 12 -1.29 -12.77 -2.21
N TYR A 13 -1.56 -11.55 -1.75
CA TYR A 13 -1.47 -11.15 -0.35
C TYR A 13 -2.76 -11.37 0.46
N SER A 14 -3.79 -11.96 -0.14
CA SER A 14 -5.11 -12.13 0.49
C SER A 14 -5.33 -13.53 1.06
N ARG A 15 -4.29 -14.38 1.04
CA ARG A 15 -4.36 -15.71 1.65
C ARG A 15 -4.32 -15.59 3.18
N ILE A 16 -4.91 -16.55 3.88
CA ILE A 16 -4.97 -16.54 5.35
C ILE A 16 -3.64 -16.89 6.01
N VAL A 17 -2.76 -17.56 5.28
CA VAL A 17 -1.39 -17.84 5.69
C VAL A 17 -0.50 -16.77 5.05
N PRO A 18 0.42 -16.14 5.81
CA PRO A 18 0.73 -16.35 7.23
C PRO A 18 -0.26 -15.65 8.18
N LEU A 19 -0.51 -16.24 9.36
CA LEU A 19 -1.39 -15.68 10.40
C LEU A 19 -0.73 -14.56 11.22
N GLU A 20 0.60 -14.53 11.24
CA GLU A 20 1.41 -13.57 11.98
C GLU A 20 2.52 -13.02 11.09
N ASN A 21 2.94 -11.78 11.34
CA ASN A 21 4.02 -11.11 10.60
C ASN A 21 3.86 -11.18 9.07
N GLY A 22 2.62 -11.15 8.58
CA GLY A 22 2.34 -11.06 7.16
C GLY A 22 2.79 -9.72 6.59
N GLU A 23 3.48 -9.75 5.45
CA GLU A 23 3.96 -8.57 4.76
C GLU A 23 3.23 -8.39 3.43
N ILE A 24 2.81 -7.16 3.14
CA ILE A 24 2.16 -6.79 1.90
C ILE A 24 3.03 -5.74 1.23
N VAL A 25 3.62 -6.10 0.08
CA VAL A 25 4.45 -5.19 -0.71
C VAL A 25 3.68 -4.76 -1.94
N VAL A 26 3.46 -3.45 -2.08
CA VAL A 26 2.78 -2.86 -3.25
C VAL A 26 3.75 -2.00 -4.02
N SER A 27 4.11 -2.44 -5.23
CA SER A 27 4.88 -1.62 -6.16
C SER A 27 3.94 -0.94 -7.16
N LEU A 28 3.94 0.39 -7.19
CA LEU A 28 3.17 1.16 -8.18
C LEU A 28 3.87 1.24 -9.54
N VAL A 29 5.16 0.87 -9.62
CA VAL A 29 5.98 0.98 -10.84
C VAL A 29 6.21 -0.38 -11.50
N ASN A 30 6.47 -1.42 -10.70
CA ASN A 30 6.85 -2.72 -11.23
C ASN A 30 5.73 -3.34 -12.09
N GLY A 31 6.11 -3.98 -13.21
CA GLY A 31 5.18 -4.63 -14.13
C GLY A 31 4.39 -3.68 -15.05
N ARG A 32 4.62 -2.36 -14.99
CA ARG A 32 3.98 -1.38 -15.87
C ARG A 32 4.84 -1.10 -17.11
N PRO A 33 4.24 -0.84 -18.30
CA PRO A 33 4.99 -0.64 -19.54
C PRO A 33 5.93 0.57 -19.49
N GLY A 34 5.55 1.64 -18.81
CA GLY A 34 6.35 2.84 -18.62
C GLY A 34 7.48 2.70 -17.61
N ALA A 35 7.62 1.57 -16.93
CA ALA A 35 8.68 1.36 -15.92
C ALA A 35 10.09 1.45 -16.53
N MET A 36 10.27 0.94 -17.75
CA MET A 36 11.56 1.00 -18.47
C MET A 36 11.94 2.42 -18.87
N ASN A 37 10.95 3.29 -19.11
CA ASN A 37 11.14 4.67 -19.56
C ASN A 37 10.33 5.65 -18.70
N PHE A 38 10.56 5.61 -17.38
CA PHE A 38 9.76 6.39 -16.41
C PHE A 38 9.74 7.90 -16.70
N SER A 39 10.87 8.48 -17.12
CA SER A 39 10.98 9.90 -17.45
C SER A 39 10.05 10.33 -18.59
N TYR A 40 9.84 9.44 -19.57
CA TYR A 40 9.05 9.69 -20.77
C TYR A 40 7.59 9.24 -20.65
N SER A 41 7.19 8.54 -19.58
CA SER A 41 5.79 8.21 -19.32
C SER A 41 5.13 9.24 -18.38
N PRO A 42 4.38 10.24 -18.92
CA PRO A 42 3.64 11.17 -18.07
C PRO A 42 2.52 10.48 -17.30
N LEU A 43 1.95 9.40 -17.84
CA LEU A 43 0.90 8.62 -17.18
C LEU A 43 1.45 7.96 -15.91
N LEU A 44 2.58 7.25 -16.00
CA LEU A 44 3.18 6.58 -14.85
C LEU A 44 3.66 7.57 -13.79
N ARG A 45 4.24 8.71 -14.23
CA ARG A 45 4.63 9.81 -13.34
C ARG A 45 3.45 10.39 -12.58
N ASN A 46 2.29 10.50 -13.21
CA ASN A 46 1.10 11.02 -12.53
C ASN A 46 0.47 9.97 -11.63
N PHE A 47 0.46 8.70 -12.05
CA PHE A 47 -0.07 7.59 -11.27
C PHE A 47 0.71 7.35 -9.95
N THR A 48 2.02 7.59 -9.96
CA THR A 48 2.89 7.41 -8.79
C THR A 48 2.95 8.63 -7.86
N LYS A 49 2.39 9.77 -8.25
CA LYS A 49 2.31 10.96 -7.38
C LYS A 49 1.24 10.76 -6.32
N ALA A 50 1.59 11.05 -5.08
CA ALA A 50 0.65 11.05 -3.97
C ALA A 50 0.98 12.19 -2.99
N THR A 51 -0.06 12.73 -2.36
CA THR A 51 0.05 13.61 -1.20
C THR A 51 -0.46 12.93 0.06
N ASN A 52 -1.50 12.10 -0.09
CA ASN A 52 -2.12 11.36 0.99
C ASN A 52 -2.33 9.92 0.54
N ILE A 53 -2.01 8.98 1.42
CA ILE A 53 -2.20 7.55 1.20
C ILE A 53 -3.17 7.03 2.26
N ARG A 54 -4.14 6.22 1.85
CA ARG A 54 -5.15 5.66 2.74
C ARG A 54 -5.27 4.16 2.56
N LEU A 55 -5.09 3.43 3.65
CA LEU A 55 -5.37 1.99 3.72
C LEU A 55 -6.84 1.79 4.10
N ARG A 56 -7.60 1.07 3.25
CA ARG A 56 -9.02 0.78 3.48
C ARG A 56 -9.28 -0.71 3.63
N PHE A 57 -9.41 -1.18 4.86
CA PHE A 57 -9.73 -2.56 5.17
C PHE A 57 -11.25 -2.78 5.19
N LEU A 58 -11.76 -3.59 4.24
CA LEU A 58 -13.19 -3.83 4.10
C LEU A 58 -13.68 -5.11 4.78
N ARG A 59 -12.88 -6.18 4.74
CA ARG A 59 -13.28 -7.49 5.25
C ARG A 59 -12.09 -8.25 5.83
N THR A 60 -12.24 -8.75 7.06
CA THR A 60 -11.26 -9.63 7.69
C THR A 60 -11.27 -11.02 7.04
N ASN A 61 -10.10 -11.60 6.87
CA ASN A 61 -9.97 -12.98 6.41
C ASN A 61 -10.39 -13.93 7.54
N THR A 62 -11.17 -14.96 7.23
CA THR A 62 -11.73 -15.88 8.22
C THR A 62 -11.54 -17.31 7.80
N LEU A 63 -11.26 -18.19 8.77
CA LEU A 63 -11.30 -19.62 8.53
C LEU A 63 -12.76 -20.04 8.22
N LEU A 64 -12.94 -20.89 7.20
CA LEU A 64 -14.26 -21.35 6.73
C LEU A 64 -15.15 -21.87 7.87
N GLY A 65 -14.57 -22.55 8.86
CA GLY A 65 -15.31 -23.09 10.02
C GLY A 65 -15.90 -22.05 10.96
N HIS A 66 -15.48 -20.79 10.88
CA HIS A 66 -15.97 -19.70 11.74
C HIS A 66 -16.95 -18.77 11.03
N LEU A 67 -17.35 -19.08 9.79
CA LEU A 67 -18.25 -18.22 9.00
C LEU A 67 -19.64 -18.10 9.64
N MET A 68 -20.21 -19.21 10.12
CA MET A 68 -21.52 -19.21 10.79
C MET A 68 -21.49 -18.39 12.09
N GLY A 69 -20.47 -18.59 12.94
CA GLY A 69 -20.33 -17.83 14.19
C GLY A 69 -20.10 -16.34 13.97
N LYS A 70 -19.38 -15.95 12.90
CA LYS A 70 -19.23 -14.53 12.52
C LYS A 70 -20.52 -13.92 11.99
N ALA A 71 -21.29 -14.66 11.18
CA ALA A 71 -22.58 -14.20 10.66
C ALA A 71 -23.60 -14.00 11.80
N LEU A 72 -23.62 -14.92 12.77
CA LEU A 72 -24.44 -14.85 13.98
C LEU A 72 -23.92 -13.84 15.02
N ARG A 73 -22.80 -13.15 14.75
CA ARG A 73 -22.14 -12.19 15.65
C ARG A 73 -21.81 -12.78 17.03
N ASP A 74 -21.44 -14.07 17.07
CA ASP A 74 -21.01 -14.72 18.30
C ASP A 74 -19.77 -14.00 18.89
N PRO A 75 -19.82 -13.52 20.14
CA PRO A 75 -18.70 -12.83 20.80
C PRO A 75 -17.40 -13.65 20.83
N THR A 76 -17.50 -14.97 20.87
CA THR A 76 -16.33 -15.87 20.95
C THR A 76 -15.53 -15.90 19.65
N VAL A 77 -16.19 -15.67 18.51
CA VAL A 77 -15.61 -15.67 17.17
C VAL A 77 -15.23 -14.26 16.72
N THR A 78 -16.11 -13.28 16.96
CA THR A 78 -15.92 -11.89 16.50
C THR A 78 -14.73 -11.20 17.18
N ARG A 79 -14.42 -11.52 18.45
CA ARG A 79 -13.25 -10.98 19.16
C ARG A 79 -11.89 -11.45 18.62
N ARG A 80 -11.86 -12.56 17.86
CA ARG A 80 -10.61 -13.11 17.32
C ARG A 80 -10.19 -12.49 15.98
N TYR A 81 -11.12 -11.84 15.27
CA TYR A 81 -10.86 -11.29 13.95
C TYR A 81 -10.76 -9.76 14.00
N TYR A 82 -9.53 -9.26 14.09
CA TYR A 82 -9.20 -7.84 14.06
C TYR A 82 -8.10 -7.59 13.02
N TYR A 83 -7.91 -6.32 12.66
CA TYR A 83 -6.75 -5.90 11.87
C TYR A 83 -5.65 -5.45 12.82
N SER A 84 -4.42 -5.86 12.56
CA SER A 84 -3.24 -5.41 13.29
C SER A 84 -2.15 -5.05 12.28
N ILE A 85 -1.52 -3.89 12.46
CA ILE A 85 -0.44 -3.41 11.61
C ILE A 85 0.70 -3.05 12.56
N LYS A 86 1.83 -3.71 12.37
CA LYS A 86 3.04 -3.47 13.16
C LYS A 86 3.81 -2.25 12.66
N ASP A 87 3.94 -2.14 11.35
CA ASP A 87 4.73 -1.09 10.71
C ASP A 87 4.14 -0.72 9.33
N ILE A 88 4.35 0.53 8.92
CA ILE A 88 3.99 1.04 7.60
C ILE A 88 5.19 1.79 7.05
N SER A 89 5.80 1.24 6.00
CA SER A 89 6.90 1.87 5.27
C SER A 89 6.46 2.22 3.85
N ILE A 90 6.63 3.49 3.47
CA ILE A 90 6.26 4.02 2.16
C ILE A 90 7.51 4.65 1.54
N GLY A 91 8.08 3.96 0.55
CA GLY A 91 9.22 4.46 -0.21
C GLY A 91 8.77 5.47 -1.27
N GLY A 92 9.42 6.64 -1.30
CA GLY A 92 9.12 7.71 -2.25
C GLY A 92 10.25 8.71 -2.38
N ARG A 93 10.06 9.73 -3.22
CA ARG A 93 10.98 10.86 -3.39
C ARG A 93 10.22 12.13 -3.70
N CYS A 94 10.83 13.28 -3.42
CA CYS A 94 10.27 14.57 -3.81
C CYS A 94 10.18 14.70 -5.33
N VAL A 95 9.20 15.48 -5.78
CA VAL A 95 9.03 15.81 -7.19
C VAL A 95 9.86 17.04 -7.53
N CYS A 96 11.04 16.81 -8.11
CA CYS A 96 11.96 17.87 -8.55
C CYS A 96 12.04 18.02 -10.08
N HIS A 97 11.23 17.27 -10.83
CA HIS A 97 11.19 17.28 -12.30
C HIS A 97 12.56 17.04 -13.00
N GLY A 98 13.54 16.46 -12.31
CA GLY A 98 14.89 16.25 -12.83
C GLY A 98 15.83 17.44 -12.67
N HIS A 99 15.42 18.49 -11.96
CA HIS A 99 16.22 19.70 -11.72
C HIS A 99 16.90 19.75 -10.36
N ALA A 100 16.65 18.77 -9.49
CA ALA A 100 17.35 18.60 -8.23
C ALA A 100 17.42 17.10 -7.88
N ASP A 101 18.50 16.73 -7.21
CA ASP A 101 18.78 15.42 -6.63
C ASP A 101 18.47 15.37 -5.12
N VAL A 102 18.50 16.52 -4.44
CA VAL A 102 18.23 16.66 -3.00
C VAL A 102 17.02 17.56 -2.73
N CYS A 103 16.20 17.19 -1.74
CA CYS A 103 15.10 18.00 -1.22
C CYS A 103 15.11 17.98 0.32
N ASP A 104 15.56 19.07 0.93
CA ASP A 104 15.60 19.20 2.39
C ASP A 104 14.44 20.04 2.92
N ALA A 105 14.10 19.82 4.20
CA ALA A 105 13.19 20.70 4.91
C ALA A 105 13.79 22.11 5.00
N LYS A 106 13.00 23.13 4.63
CA LYS A 106 13.41 24.53 4.71
C LYS A 106 13.65 24.97 6.17
N ASP A 107 12.85 24.45 7.09
CA ASP A 107 13.03 24.68 8.52
C ASP A 107 13.73 23.47 9.15
N PRO A 108 14.93 23.63 9.74
CA PRO A 108 15.63 22.55 10.42
C PRO A 108 14.89 22.02 11.66
N LYS A 109 13.86 22.71 12.16
CA LYS A 109 13.02 22.29 13.30
C LYS A 109 11.71 21.60 12.89
N ASP A 110 11.47 21.41 11.60
CA ASP A 110 10.25 20.74 11.13
C ASP A 110 10.20 19.29 11.64
N PRO A 111 9.19 18.90 12.43
CA PRO A 111 9.04 17.52 12.92
C PRO A 111 8.78 16.51 11.78
N TYR A 112 8.41 16.97 10.58
CA TYR A 112 8.23 16.13 9.39
C TYR A 112 9.44 16.11 8.47
N ARG A 113 10.60 16.61 8.94
CA ARG A 113 11.85 16.54 8.18
C ARG A 113 12.17 15.08 7.88
N LEU A 114 12.17 14.76 6.59
CA LEU A 114 12.69 13.48 6.07
C LEU A 114 14.17 13.40 6.48
N GLN A 115 14.52 12.41 7.31
CA GLN A 115 15.91 12.08 7.67
C GLN A 115 16.53 11.18 6.60
#